data_AF-A0A9W6K7F5-F1
#
_entry.id   AF-A0A9W6K7F5-F1
#
_cell.length_a   1.000
_cell.length_b   1.000
_cell.length_c   1.000
_cell.angle_alpha   90.00
_cell.angle_beta   90.00
_cell.angle_gamma   90.00
#
_symmetry.space_group_name_H-M   'P 1'
#
loop_
_entity.id
_entity.type
_entity.pdbx_description
1 polymer ?
#
loop_
_entity_poly.entity_id
_entity_poly.type
_entity_poly.pdbx_seq_one_letter_code
_entity_poly.pdbx_strand_id
1 'polypeptide(L)'
;MANVQIVAELERLQVAHLSDVNARATAAQGAKADAALPAAEVGQSVASLVGGKVPAGQLPSFVDDVLEFANLAAFPASGESGKIYLAINGGDNPSNPTKQYRWTGTAYMHIPASPGTTDDVPEGANNKYFSAVLARAVTLGSLALTNAAILAGDTFEVMFGKLQAQINALKSAQTCIPIACSDETTALTAGAAKVTFRMPFAMTNVSVRASLTVPQTSGALLTIDVKEGGVSLFSTKPTFDNAEKSTTTALAPAQMTDTTLADDAEITIDISQIGDGTAKGLKVYILGNK
;
A
#
# COMPACT_ATOMS: atom_id res chain seq x y z
N MET A 1 98.49 -32.09 -69.35
CA MET A 1 97.26 -31.71 -70.08
C MET A 1 96.07 -32.62 -69.73
N ALA A 2 96.24 -33.94 -69.52
CA ALA A 2 95.14 -34.86 -69.19
C ALA A 2 94.36 -34.53 -67.89
N ASN A 3 95.04 -34.12 -66.80
CA ASN A 3 94.37 -33.80 -65.54
C ASN A 3 93.43 -32.59 -65.63
N VAL A 4 93.72 -31.60 -66.47
CA VAL A 4 92.90 -30.39 -66.61
C VAL A 4 91.59 -30.71 -67.35
N GLN A 5 91.64 -31.61 -68.34
CA GLN A 5 90.44 -32.09 -69.05
C GLN A 5 89.54 -32.95 -68.15
N ILE A 6 90.12 -33.80 -67.30
CA ILE A 6 89.34 -34.65 -66.38
C ILE A 6 88.60 -33.79 -65.35
N VAL A 7 89.27 -32.78 -64.78
CA VAL A 7 88.63 -31.85 -63.82
C VAL A 7 87.50 -31.06 -64.47
N ALA A 8 87.69 -30.55 -65.68
CA ALA A 8 86.65 -29.82 -66.41
C ALA A 8 85.42 -30.68 -66.73
N GLU A 9 85.60 -31.96 -67.05
CA GLU A 9 84.48 -32.87 -67.33
C GLU A 9 83.75 -33.30 -66.05
N LEU A 10 84.47 -33.50 -64.94
CA LEU A 10 83.90 -33.71 -63.61
C LEU A 10 83.05 -32.52 -63.16
N GLU A 11 83.53 -31.29 -63.36
CA GLU A 11 82.76 -30.08 -63.06
C GLU A 11 81.49 -29.98 -63.92
N ARG A 12 81.58 -30.31 -65.23
CA ARG A 12 80.41 -30.34 -66.11
C ARG A 12 79.37 -31.38 -65.71
N LEU A 13 79.81 -32.59 -65.37
CA LEU A 13 78.93 -33.66 -64.88
C LEU A 13 78.28 -33.29 -63.55
N GLN A 14 79.04 -32.66 -62.65
CA GLN A 14 78.52 -32.22 -61.35
C GLN A 14 77.47 -31.11 -61.50
N VAL A 15 77.70 -30.14 -62.40
CA VAL A 15 76.71 -29.08 -62.71
C VAL A 15 75.46 -29.67 -63.36
N ALA A 16 75.60 -30.60 -64.30
CA ALA A 16 74.46 -31.28 -64.93
C ALA A 16 73.64 -32.08 -63.90
N HIS A 17 74.31 -32.82 -63.01
CA HIS A 17 73.62 -33.57 -61.96
C HIS A 17 72.90 -32.66 -60.97
N LEU A 18 73.52 -31.56 -60.52
CA LEU A 18 72.86 -30.58 -59.66
C LEU A 18 71.64 -29.96 -60.34
N SER A 19 71.70 -29.68 -61.64
CA SER A 19 70.58 -29.13 -62.39
C SER A 19 69.39 -30.09 -62.48
N ASP A 20 69.65 -31.38 -62.72
CA ASP A 20 68.62 -32.43 -62.76
C ASP A 20 68.04 -32.71 -61.36
N VAL A 21 68.88 -32.75 -60.32
CA VAL A 21 68.43 -32.88 -58.92
C VAL A 21 67.53 -31.71 -58.52
N ASN A 22 67.90 -30.47 -58.89
CA ASN A 22 67.08 -29.29 -58.62
C ASN A 22 65.77 -29.33 -59.39
N ALA A 23 65.77 -29.71 -60.67
CA ALA A 23 64.55 -29.84 -61.46
C ALA A 23 63.58 -30.88 -60.86
N ARG A 24 64.11 -32.03 -60.41
CA ARG A 24 63.32 -33.06 -59.72
C ARG A 24 62.81 -32.59 -58.36
N ALA A 25 63.60 -31.84 -57.60
CA ALA A 25 63.18 -31.28 -56.31
C ALA A 25 62.08 -30.22 -56.48
N THR A 26 62.16 -29.36 -57.51
CA THR A 26 61.13 -28.37 -57.82
C THR A 26 59.84 -29.05 -58.30
N ALA A 27 59.94 -30.07 -59.16
CA ALA A 27 58.78 -30.85 -59.60
C ALA A 27 58.12 -31.59 -58.43
N ALA A 28 58.90 -32.16 -57.51
CA ALA A 28 58.37 -32.82 -56.32
C ALA A 28 57.72 -31.86 -55.31
N GLN A 29 58.26 -30.64 -55.17
CA GLN A 29 57.64 -29.59 -54.34
C GLN A 29 56.32 -29.10 -54.95
N GLY A 30 56.28 -28.88 -56.27
CA GLY A 30 55.04 -28.54 -57.00
C GLY A 30 53.99 -29.64 -56.86
N ALA A 31 54.37 -30.91 -57.05
CA ALA A 31 53.47 -32.04 -56.88
C ALA A 31 52.94 -32.19 -55.45
N LYS A 32 53.73 -31.86 -54.41
CA LYS A 32 53.27 -31.85 -53.01
C LYS A 32 52.34 -30.68 -52.69
N ALA A 33 52.51 -29.54 -53.35
CA ALA A 33 51.61 -28.39 -53.24
C ALA A 33 50.28 -28.66 -53.93
N ASP A 34 50.30 -29.24 -55.13
CA ASP A 34 49.09 -29.61 -55.89
C ASP A 34 48.36 -30.82 -55.29
N ALA A 35 49.08 -31.72 -54.60
CA ALA A 35 48.48 -32.84 -53.86
C ALA A 35 47.92 -32.45 -52.48
N ALA A 36 48.14 -31.22 -52.00
CA ALA A 36 47.70 -30.82 -50.66
C ALA A 36 46.18 -30.71 -50.54
N LEU A 37 45.48 -30.40 -51.65
CA LEU A 37 44.02 -30.43 -51.73
C LEU A 37 43.58 -30.84 -53.13
N PRO A 38 42.89 -31.98 -53.31
CA PRO A 38 42.33 -32.33 -54.61
C PRO A 38 41.36 -31.23 -55.05
N ALA A 39 41.54 -30.69 -56.25
CA ALA A 39 40.64 -29.65 -56.79
C ALA A 39 39.16 -30.11 -56.86
N ALA A 40 38.92 -31.43 -56.89
CA ALA A 40 37.59 -32.03 -56.84
C ALA A 40 36.89 -31.89 -55.48
N GLU A 41 37.63 -31.65 -54.40
CA GLU A 41 37.10 -31.53 -53.03
C GLU A 41 36.80 -30.07 -52.65
N VAL A 42 37.31 -29.10 -53.43
CA VAL A 42 37.07 -27.66 -53.22
C VAL A 42 35.62 -27.32 -53.55
N GLY A 43 34.91 -26.74 -52.58
CA GLY A 43 33.47 -26.46 -52.64
C GLY A 43 32.59 -27.60 -52.15
N GLN A 44 33.16 -28.79 -51.87
CA GLN A 44 32.44 -29.96 -51.36
C GLN A 44 32.81 -30.25 -49.90
N SER A 45 34.01 -30.80 -49.66
CA SER A 45 34.51 -31.14 -48.33
C SER A 45 35.51 -30.12 -47.80
N VAL A 46 36.03 -29.23 -48.66
CA VAL A 46 36.83 -28.06 -48.28
C VAL A 46 36.22 -26.78 -48.84
N ALA A 47 36.12 -25.75 -48.01
CA ALA A 47 35.63 -24.44 -48.41
C ALA A 47 36.55 -23.78 -49.46
N SER A 48 35.95 -23.23 -50.51
CA SER A 48 36.62 -22.34 -51.44
C SER A 48 36.83 -20.95 -50.82
N LEU A 49 37.80 -20.19 -51.34
CA LEU A 49 38.01 -18.79 -50.94
C LEU A 49 37.81 -17.87 -52.15
N VAL A 50 37.00 -16.82 -51.96
CA VAL A 50 36.83 -15.72 -52.90
C VAL A 50 37.28 -14.45 -52.19
N GLY A 51 38.36 -13.83 -52.69
CA GLY A 51 38.94 -12.64 -52.03
C GLY A 51 39.40 -12.88 -50.58
N GLY A 52 39.83 -14.10 -50.26
CA GLY A 52 40.31 -14.48 -48.92
C GLY A 52 39.21 -14.81 -47.91
N LYS A 53 37.94 -14.90 -48.33
CA LYS A 53 36.81 -15.30 -47.47
C LYS A 53 36.10 -16.52 -48.03
N VAL A 54 35.55 -17.34 -47.14
CA VAL A 54 34.63 -18.43 -47.52
C VAL A 54 33.31 -17.82 -48.01
N PRO A 55 32.82 -18.16 -49.22
CA PRO A 55 31.53 -17.70 -49.70
C PRO A 55 30.38 -18.11 -48.79
N ALA A 56 29.37 -17.26 -48.64
CA ALA A 56 28.23 -17.50 -47.73
C ALA A 56 27.48 -18.82 -48.01
N GLY A 57 27.40 -19.27 -49.27
CA GLY A 57 26.77 -20.55 -49.63
C GLY A 57 27.52 -21.81 -49.17
N GLN A 58 28.75 -21.66 -48.68
CA GLN A 58 29.55 -22.73 -48.05
C GLN A 58 29.61 -22.59 -46.53
N LEU A 59 29.01 -21.53 -45.99
CA LEU A 59 28.81 -21.41 -44.55
C LEU A 59 27.56 -22.21 -44.17
N PRO A 60 27.57 -22.90 -43.02
CA PRO A 60 26.36 -23.53 -42.52
C PRO A 60 25.23 -22.51 -42.32
N SER A 61 23.98 -22.95 -42.44
CA SER A 61 22.80 -22.07 -42.41
C SER A 61 22.57 -21.33 -41.08
N PHE A 62 23.18 -21.81 -40.00
CA PHE A 62 23.18 -21.23 -38.66
C PHE A 62 24.23 -20.12 -38.44
N VAL A 63 24.91 -19.67 -39.50
CA VAL A 63 25.77 -18.47 -39.44
C VAL A 63 24.95 -17.19 -39.68
N ASP A 64 23.67 -17.31 -40.05
CA ASP A 64 22.74 -16.20 -40.25
C ASP A 64 21.41 -16.44 -39.51
N ASP A 65 21.49 -16.46 -38.18
CA ASP A 65 20.36 -16.72 -37.29
C ASP A 65 19.40 -15.53 -37.16
N VAL A 66 19.79 -14.33 -37.61
CA VAL A 66 18.99 -13.10 -37.48
C VAL A 66 18.95 -12.37 -38.83
N LEU A 67 17.80 -12.39 -39.47
CA LEU A 67 17.58 -11.81 -40.79
C LEU A 67 16.76 -10.52 -40.70
N GLU A 68 17.27 -9.42 -41.25
CA GLU A 68 16.61 -8.11 -41.22
C GLU A 68 15.96 -7.76 -42.56
N PHE A 69 14.71 -7.30 -42.51
CA PHE A 69 13.97 -6.85 -43.68
C PHE A 69 13.24 -5.54 -43.40
N ALA A 70 12.87 -4.84 -44.47
CA ALA A 70 12.21 -3.54 -44.38
C ALA A 70 10.80 -3.57 -43.78
N ASN A 71 10.12 -4.73 -43.78
CA ASN A 71 8.83 -4.99 -43.13
C ASN A 71 8.49 -6.49 -43.22
N LEU A 72 7.39 -6.92 -42.59
CA LEU A 72 6.91 -8.31 -42.61
C LEU A 72 6.58 -8.84 -44.02
N ALA A 73 6.07 -7.99 -44.92
CA ALA A 73 5.73 -8.41 -46.29
C ALA A 73 6.97 -8.66 -47.16
N ALA A 74 8.12 -8.12 -46.77
CA ALA A 74 9.40 -8.38 -47.41
C ALA A 74 10.05 -9.69 -46.96
N PHE A 75 9.45 -10.42 -46.00
CA PHE A 75 9.97 -11.72 -45.58
C PHE A 75 9.78 -12.76 -46.70
N PRO A 76 10.65 -13.79 -46.76
CA PRO A 76 10.46 -14.93 -47.67
C PRO A 76 9.09 -15.59 -47.45
N ALA A 77 8.45 -16.08 -48.52
CA ALA A 77 7.16 -16.78 -48.45
C ALA A 77 7.18 -18.02 -47.53
N SER A 78 8.34 -18.65 -47.36
CA SER A 78 8.57 -19.69 -46.36
C SER A 78 9.86 -19.38 -45.63
N GLY A 79 9.79 -19.31 -44.31
CA GLY A 79 10.96 -19.13 -43.46
C GLY A 79 11.69 -20.46 -43.21
N GLU A 80 12.87 -20.33 -42.63
CA GLU A 80 13.66 -21.44 -42.09
C GLU A 80 13.46 -21.55 -40.58
N SER A 81 13.37 -22.79 -40.09
CA SER A 81 13.33 -23.07 -38.64
C SER A 81 14.64 -22.67 -37.97
N GLY A 82 14.57 -22.16 -36.74
CA GLY A 82 15.74 -21.72 -35.97
C GLY A 82 16.21 -20.28 -36.25
N LYS A 83 15.67 -19.60 -37.26
CA LYS A 83 15.99 -18.20 -37.56
C LYS A 83 15.02 -17.21 -36.92
N ILE A 84 15.55 -16.05 -36.54
CA ILE A 84 14.82 -14.85 -36.13
C ILE A 84 14.73 -13.90 -37.32
N TYR A 85 13.54 -13.37 -37.55
CA TYR A 85 13.27 -12.41 -38.61
C TYR A 85 12.90 -11.06 -37.98
N LEU A 86 13.62 -10.02 -38.36
CA LEU A 86 13.40 -8.65 -37.90
C LEU A 86 12.72 -7.86 -39.00
N ALA A 87 11.52 -7.37 -38.71
CA ALA A 87 10.82 -6.41 -39.55
C ALA A 87 11.15 -5.01 -39.06
N ILE A 88 12.20 -4.40 -39.64
CA ILE A 88 12.60 -3.02 -39.36
C ILE A 88 11.39 -2.12 -39.62
N ASN A 89 11.17 -1.15 -38.76
CA ASN A 89 10.06 -0.21 -38.86
C ASN A 89 8.65 -0.85 -38.83
N GLY A 90 8.52 -2.09 -38.36
CA GLY A 90 7.27 -2.86 -38.40
C GLY A 90 6.42 -2.83 -37.12
N GLY A 91 6.85 -2.12 -36.09
CA GLY A 91 6.81 -2.44 -34.64
C GLY A 91 5.62 -2.19 -33.71
N ASP A 92 5.97 -2.04 -32.42
CA ASP A 92 5.06 -1.98 -31.24
C ASP A 92 5.17 -0.70 -30.34
N ASN A 93 5.91 0.36 -30.71
CA ASN A 93 6.10 1.59 -29.90
C ASN A 93 6.15 2.89 -30.78
N PRO A 94 5.69 4.06 -30.31
CA PRO A 94 5.51 5.28 -31.11
C PRO A 94 6.64 5.84 -32.00
N SER A 95 7.94 5.49 -31.87
CA SER A 95 9.02 6.11 -32.69
C SER A 95 9.70 5.20 -33.71
N ASN A 96 9.10 4.05 -34.02
CA ASN A 96 9.45 3.11 -35.09
C ASN A 96 10.26 1.86 -34.64
N PRO A 97 9.63 0.68 -34.56
CA PRO A 97 9.79 -0.16 -33.37
C PRO A 97 10.00 -1.65 -33.72
N THR A 98 10.90 -1.96 -34.67
CA THR A 98 11.21 -3.31 -35.20
C THR A 98 10.57 -4.51 -34.49
N LYS A 99 9.69 -5.26 -35.19
CA LYS A 99 9.10 -6.50 -34.63
C LYS A 99 10.01 -7.70 -34.88
N GLN A 100 9.98 -8.64 -33.94
CA GLN A 100 10.71 -9.90 -34.03
C GLN A 100 9.75 -11.06 -34.32
N TYR A 101 10.15 -11.95 -35.21
CA TYR A 101 9.36 -13.12 -35.60
C TYR A 101 10.21 -14.38 -35.62
N ARG A 102 9.56 -15.53 -35.45
CA ARG A 102 10.11 -16.86 -35.73
C ARG A 102 9.25 -17.62 -36.72
N TRP A 103 9.86 -18.47 -37.53
CA TRP A 103 9.13 -19.38 -38.40
C TRP A 103 8.61 -20.60 -37.62
N THR A 104 7.33 -20.94 -37.76
CA THR A 104 6.70 -22.10 -37.09
C THR A 104 6.67 -23.37 -37.93
N GLY A 105 7.14 -23.32 -39.18
CA GLY A 105 6.95 -24.37 -40.18
C GLY A 105 5.86 -24.05 -41.20
N THR A 106 4.90 -23.19 -40.83
CA THR A 106 3.78 -22.80 -41.71
C THR A 106 3.53 -21.30 -41.77
N ALA A 107 3.96 -20.54 -40.76
CA ALA A 107 3.78 -19.09 -40.71
C ALA A 107 4.87 -18.41 -39.86
N TYR A 108 4.97 -17.08 -39.98
CA TYR A 108 5.75 -16.26 -39.07
C TYR A 108 4.92 -15.93 -37.82
N MET A 109 5.44 -16.27 -36.64
CA MET A 109 4.83 -15.94 -35.35
C MET A 109 5.60 -14.81 -34.68
N HIS A 110 4.87 -13.80 -34.23
CA HIS A 110 5.44 -12.67 -33.50
C HIS A 110 5.99 -13.10 -32.14
N ILE A 111 7.14 -12.57 -31.77
CA ILE A 111 7.72 -12.68 -30.43
C ILE A 111 7.50 -11.32 -29.75
N PRO A 112 6.49 -11.19 -28.87
CA PRO A 112 6.22 -9.92 -28.21
C PRO A 112 7.38 -9.52 -27.30
N ALA A 113 7.70 -8.22 -27.29
CA ALA A 113 8.63 -7.68 -26.31
C ALA A 113 8.05 -7.81 -24.89
N SER A 114 8.91 -8.01 -23.89
CA SER A 114 8.48 -7.83 -22.50
C SER A 114 8.00 -6.39 -22.30
N PRO A 115 6.91 -6.15 -21.56
CA PRO A 115 6.57 -4.82 -21.08
C PRO A 115 7.80 -4.23 -20.37
N GLY A 116 8.22 -3.04 -20.81
CA GLY A 116 9.47 -2.41 -20.33
C GLY A 116 9.33 -1.80 -18.94
N THR A 117 8.09 -1.62 -18.47
CA THR A 117 7.76 -1.06 -17.16
C THR A 117 6.55 -1.80 -16.58
N THR A 118 6.37 -1.69 -15.26
CA THR A 118 5.15 -2.17 -14.59
C THR A 118 3.91 -1.35 -14.97
N ASP A 119 4.07 -0.13 -15.48
CA ASP A 119 2.95 0.72 -15.90
C ASP A 119 2.25 0.17 -17.15
N ASP A 120 2.97 -0.60 -17.97
CA ASP A 120 2.47 -1.25 -19.19
C ASP A 120 1.84 -2.63 -18.92
N VAL A 121 1.81 -3.08 -17.65
CA VAL A 121 1.24 -4.37 -17.25
C VAL A 121 -0.14 -4.15 -16.67
N PRO A 122 -1.22 -4.69 -17.29
CA PRO A 122 -2.56 -4.60 -16.72
C PRO A 122 -2.64 -5.24 -15.33
N GLU A 123 -3.14 -4.50 -14.35
CA GLU A 123 -3.36 -5.02 -13.00
C GLU A 123 -4.44 -6.10 -12.96
N GLY A 124 -4.20 -7.15 -12.17
CA GLY A 124 -5.21 -8.18 -11.91
C GLY A 124 -6.21 -7.76 -10.82
N ALA A 125 -7.20 -8.60 -10.54
CA ALA A 125 -8.19 -8.34 -9.50
C ALA A 125 -7.59 -8.29 -8.07
N ASN A 126 -6.51 -9.05 -7.83
CA ASN A 126 -5.94 -9.27 -6.50
C ASN A 126 -4.66 -8.48 -6.24
N ASN A 127 -3.74 -8.46 -7.21
CA ASN A 127 -2.45 -7.77 -7.09
C ASN A 127 -2.52 -6.48 -7.90
N LYS A 128 -2.61 -5.36 -7.17
CA LYS A 128 -2.59 -4.00 -7.73
C LYS A 128 -1.27 -3.33 -7.41
N TYR A 129 -0.76 -2.49 -8.30
CA TYR A 129 0.41 -1.69 -8.02
C TYR A 129 0.03 -0.54 -7.08
N PHE A 130 1.02 -0.07 -6.32
CA PHE A 130 0.81 1.12 -5.51
C PHE A 130 0.67 2.34 -6.42
N SER A 131 -0.46 3.03 -6.34
CA SER A 131 -0.57 4.41 -6.80
C SER A 131 -1.19 5.27 -5.71
N ALA A 132 -0.82 6.55 -5.66
CA ALA A 132 -1.43 7.48 -4.70
C ALA A 132 -2.95 7.58 -4.86
N VAL A 133 -3.47 7.35 -6.07
CA VAL A 133 -4.91 7.31 -6.36
C VAL A 133 -5.54 6.08 -5.72
N LEU A 134 -4.97 4.89 -5.93
CA LEU A 134 -5.49 3.64 -5.38
C LEU A 134 -5.40 3.61 -3.86
N ALA A 135 -4.30 4.10 -3.27
CA ALA A 135 -4.15 4.17 -1.81
C ALA A 135 -5.25 5.03 -1.16
N ARG A 136 -5.66 6.13 -1.79
CA ARG A 136 -6.77 6.98 -1.32
C ARG A 136 -8.14 6.33 -1.51
N ALA A 137 -8.29 5.46 -2.50
CA ALA A 137 -9.54 4.77 -2.80
C ALA A 137 -9.78 3.53 -1.92
N VAL A 138 -8.79 3.11 -1.12
CA VAL A 138 -8.98 2.04 -0.13
C VAL A 138 -9.97 2.51 0.91
N THR A 139 -11.16 1.92 0.90
CA THR A 139 -12.17 2.14 1.94
C THR A 139 -11.73 1.40 3.21
N LEU A 140 -11.77 2.09 4.34
CA LEU A 140 -11.74 1.42 5.65
C LEU A 140 -13.00 0.56 5.72
N GLY A 141 -12.85 -0.75 5.96
CA GLY A 141 -13.96 -1.71 5.97
C GLY A 141 -14.94 -1.42 7.11
N SER A 142 -14.86 -2.20 8.19
CA SER A 142 -15.71 -2.03 9.37
C SER A 142 -14.92 -1.35 10.49
N LEU A 143 -14.98 -0.03 10.55
CA LEU A 143 -14.32 0.75 11.60
C LEU A 143 -14.94 0.43 12.98
N ALA A 144 -14.19 -0.23 13.86
CA ALA A 144 -14.61 -0.49 15.23
C ALA A 144 -14.07 0.61 16.17
N LEU A 145 -14.97 1.30 16.88
CA LEU A 145 -14.58 2.35 17.83
C LEU A 145 -14.20 1.72 19.17
N THR A 146 -12.93 1.83 19.54
CA THR A 146 -12.41 1.33 20.82
C THR A 146 -11.61 2.43 21.49
N ASN A 147 -12.01 2.89 22.68
CA ASN A 147 -11.23 3.89 23.41
C ASN A 147 -10.01 3.23 24.08
N ALA A 148 -8.92 3.15 23.33
CA ALA A 148 -7.64 2.60 23.78
C ALA A 148 -6.48 3.34 23.11
N ALA A 149 -5.28 3.26 23.69
CA ALA A 149 -4.08 3.81 23.07
C ALA A 149 -3.76 3.10 21.74
N ILE A 150 -3.23 3.86 20.79
CA ILE A 150 -2.69 3.31 19.55
C ILE A 150 -1.34 2.64 19.86
N LEU A 151 -1.18 1.41 19.39
CA LEU A 151 -0.01 0.55 19.61
C LEU A 151 0.66 0.22 18.27
N ALA A 152 1.94 -0.16 18.32
CA ALA A 152 2.73 -0.45 17.11
C ALA A 152 2.19 -1.62 16.26
N GLY A 153 1.36 -2.50 16.83
CA GLY A 153 0.73 -3.62 16.12
C GLY A 153 -0.67 -3.32 15.56
N ASP A 154 -1.21 -2.12 15.76
CA ASP A 154 -2.54 -1.78 15.24
C ASP A 154 -2.51 -1.65 13.71
N THR A 155 -3.50 -2.23 13.05
CA THR A 155 -3.75 -1.94 11.63
C THR A 155 -4.30 -0.53 11.47
N PHE A 156 -4.20 0.06 10.27
CA PHE A 156 -4.74 1.41 10.02
C PHE A 156 -6.21 1.54 10.40
N GLU A 157 -7.04 0.53 10.14
CA GLU A 157 -8.46 0.52 10.55
C GLU A 157 -8.61 0.61 12.07
N VAL A 158 -7.82 -0.17 12.83
CA VAL A 158 -7.85 -0.12 14.29
C VAL A 158 -7.35 1.23 14.81
N MET A 159 -6.30 1.80 14.21
CA MET A 159 -5.77 3.11 14.57
C MET A 159 -6.82 4.22 14.40
N PHE A 160 -7.49 4.27 13.24
CA PHE A 160 -8.55 5.26 12.99
C PHE A 160 -9.74 5.04 13.93
N GLY A 161 -10.10 3.79 14.21
CA GLY A 161 -11.19 3.47 15.13
C GLY A 161 -10.90 3.93 16.56
N LYS A 162 -9.66 3.72 17.03
CA LYS A 162 -9.17 4.22 18.32
C LYS A 162 -9.15 5.73 18.39
N LEU A 163 -8.63 6.40 17.35
CA LEU A 163 -8.58 7.85 17.28
C LEU A 163 -9.99 8.46 17.33
N GLN A 164 -10.92 7.96 16.51
CA GLN A 164 -12.31 8.44 16.51
C GLN A 164 -12.99 8.22 17.86
N ALA A 165 -12.75 7.07 18.51
CA ALA A 165 -13.28 6.80 19.85
C ALA A 165 -12.73 7.76 20.91
N GLN A 166 -11.43 8.06 20.87
CA GLN A 166 -10.80 9.03 21.78
C GLN A 166 -11.34 10.45 21.56
N ILE A 167 -11.52 10.87 20.30
CA ILE A 167 -12.11 12.18 19.96
C ILE A 167 -13.54 12.27 20.48
N ASN A 168 -14.35 11.23 20.28
CA ASN A 168 -15.73 11.19 20.79
C ASN A 168 -15.76 11.29 22.32
N ALA A 169 -14.83 10.61 23.01
CA ALA A 169 -14.71 10.67 24.46
C ALA A 169 -14.26 12.06 24.95
N LEU A 170 -13.29 12.70 24.27
CA LEU A 170 -12.86 14.06 24.58
C LEU A 170 -13.97 15.08 24.38
N LYS A 171 -14.76 14.96 23.30
CA LYS A 171 -15.95 15.78 23.08
C LYS A 171 -17.02 15.57 24.14
N SER A 172 -17.03 14.40 24.79
CA SER A 172 -17.99 14.03 25.83
C SER A 172 -17.43 14.20 27.25
N ALA A 173 -16.37 14.98 27.44
CA ALA A 173 -15.79 15.20 28.76
C ALA A 173 -16.81 15.85 29.70
N GLN A 174 -17.21 15.09 30.73
CA GLN A 174 -18.25 15.51 31.66
C GLN A 174 -17.79 16.73 32.46
N THR A 175 -18.58 17.80 32.41
CA THR A 175 -18.47 19.00 33.22
C THR A 175 -19.41 18.89 34.43
N CYS A 176 -18.99 19.46 35.56
CA CYS A 176 -19.78 19.51 36.79
C CYS A 176 -19.99 20.96 37.19
N ILE A 177 -21.23 21.33 37.46
CA ILE A 177 -21.60 22.58 38.12
C ILE A 177 -22.03 22.21 39.55
N PRO A 178 -21.17 22.43 40.57
CA PRO A 178 -21.54 22.25 41.97
C PRO A 178 -22.26 23.51 42.49
N ILE A 179 -23.43 23.32 43.11
CA ILE A 179 -24.25 24.40 43.67
C ILE A 179 -24.50 24.12 45.15
N ALA A 180 -24.02 25.01 46.02
CA ALA A 180 -24.41 25.01 47.43
C ALA A 180 -25.84 25.57 47.54
N CYS A 181 -26.75 24.78 48.09
CA CYS A 181 -28.17 25.14 48.22
C CYS A 181 -28.56 25.55 49.64
N SER A 182 -27.64 25.42 50.60
CA SER A 182 -27.77 25.90 51.98
C SER A 182 -26.38 26.11 52.60
N ASP A 183 -26.35 26.68 53.81
CA ASP A 183 -25.20 26.54 54.70
C ASP A 183 -25.10 25.12 55.29
N GLU A 184 -24.03 24.86 56.05
CA GLU A 184 -23.71 23.55 56.62
C GLU A 184 -24.42 23.22 57.95
N THR A 185 -25.06 24.19 58.59
CA THR A 185 -25.44 24.11 60.02
C THR A 185 -26.92 24.33 60.30
N THR A 186 -27.59 25.08 59.42
CA THR A 186 -29.01 25.40 59.49
C THR A 186 -29.84 24.26 58.93
N ALA A 187 -30.90 23.91 59.67
CA ALA A 187 -31.89 22.92 59.24
C ALA A 187 -32.56 23.36 57.92
N LEU A 188 -32.68 22.42 56.99
CA LEU A 188 -33.36 22.65 55.72
C LEU A 188 -34.86 22.77 55.92
N THR A 189 -35.47 23.62 55.09
CA THR A 189 -36.93 23.76 55.00
C THR A 189 -37.37 23.45 53.58
N ALA A 190 -38.59 22.93 53.41
CA ALA A 190 -39.18 22.83 52.08
C ALA A 190 -39.39 24.23 51.46
N GLY A 191 -39.48 24.30 50.14
CA GLY A 191 -39.74 25.54 49.41
C GLY A 191 -39.15 25.53 48.01
N ALA A 192 -39.73 26.36 47.16
CA ALA A 192 -39.25 26.58 45.80
C ALA A 192 -38.07 27.57 45.76
N ALA A 193 -37.31 27.54 44.67
CA ALA A 193 -36.22 28.45 44.35
C ALA A 193 -35.27 28.70 45.53
N LYS A 194 -34.84 27.63 46.21
CA LYS A 194 -33.80 27.71 47.25
C LYS A 194 -32.50 28.27 46.66
N VAL A 195 -32.25 27.99 45.39
CA VAL A 195 -31.25 28.66 44.55
C VAL A 195 -31.86 28.91 43.17
N THR A 196 -31.57 30.07 42.61
CA THR A 196 -31.83 30.41 41.21
C THR A 196 -30.52 30.88 40.56
N PHE A 197 -30.20 30.35 39.39
CA PHE A 197 -29.04 30.80 38.60
C PHE A 197 -29.31 30.64 37.11
N ARG A 198 -28.45 31.24 36.28
CA ARG A 198 -28.49 31.11 34.82
C ARG A 198 -27.41 30.15 34.35
N MET A 199 -27.74 29.26 33.41
CA MET A 199 -26.76 28.36 32.84
C MET A 199 -25.65 29.17 32.15
N PRO A 200 -24.37 28.94 32.49
CA PRO A 200 -23.25 29.69 31.88
C PRO A 200 -22.90 29.21 30.46
N PHE A 201 -23.43 28.06 30.06
CA PHE A 201 -23.34 27.46 28.72
C PHE A 201 -24.37 26.34 28.61
N ALA A 202 -24.74 25.97 27.37
CA ALA A 202 -25.60 24.83 27.13
C ALA A 202 -24.95 23.51 27.58
N MET A 203 -25.73 22.56 28.08
CA MET A 203 -25.29 21.22 28.46
C MET A 203 -26.19 20.14 27.88
N THR A 204 -25.63 18.98 27.57
CA THR A 204 -26.33 17.76 27.12
C THR A 204 -25.95 16.57 28.00
N ASN A 205 -26.66 15.44 27.88
CA ASN A 205 -26.48 14.27 28.75
C ASN A 205 -26.51 14.64 30.24
N VAL A 206 -27.42 15.55 30.59
CA VAL A 206 -27.52 16.10 31.92
C VAL A 206 -27.99 15.02 32.89
N SER A 207 -27.31 14.94 34.02
CA SER A 207 -27.67 14.14 35.18
C SER A 207 -27.46 14.97 36.43
N VAL A 208 -28.24 14.68 37.47
CA VAL A 208 -28.19 15.42 38.72
C VAL A 208 -28.00 14.45 39.87
N ARG A 209 -27.14 14.83 40.80
CA ARG A 209 -27.03 14.18 42.11
C ARG A 209 -26.90 15.23 43.19
N ALA A 210 -27.18 14.86 44.43
CA ALA A 210 -27.05 15.77 45.54
C ALA A 210 -26.47 15.08 46.77
N SER A 211 -25.91 15.90 47.67
CA SER A 211 -25.35 15.46 48.94
C SER A 211 -25.84 16.33 50.10
N LEU A 212 -25.85 15.73 51.30
CA LEU A 212 -26.14 16.39 52.57
C LEU A 212 -24.94 16.27 53.50
N THR A 213 -24.76 17.25 54.37
CA THR A 213 -23.78 17.15 55.46
C THR A 213 -24.34 16.36 56.63
N VAL A 214 -25.60 16.64 56.99
CA VAL A 214 -26.36 15.90 57.99
C VAL A 214 -27.63 15.38 57.32
N PRO A 215 -27.89 14.07 57.35
CA PRO A 215 -29.12 13.51 56.81
C PRO A 215 -30.29 13.75 57.77
N GLN A 216 -31.51 13.67 57.26
CA GLN A 216 -32.66 13.52 58.15
C GLN A 216 -32.68 12.10 58.74
N THR A 217 -33.21 11.93 59.95
CA THR A 217 -33.20 10.61 60.62
C THR A 217 -34.44 9.80 60.29
N SER A 218 -35.57 10.49 60.06
CA SER A 218 -36.88 9.88 59.88
C SER A 218 -37.84 10.80 59.09
N GLY A 219 -39.07 10.32 58.88
CA GLY A 219 -40.12 11.04 58.19
C GLY A 219 -40.17 10.75 56.68
N ALA A 220 -40.90 11.59 55.95
CA ALA A 220 -40.97 11.52 54.49
C ALA A 220 -39.59 11.79 53.87
N LEU A 221 -39.28 11.12 52.75
CA LEU A 221 -37.97 11.26 52.10
C LEU A 221 -37.74 12.71 51.64
N LEU A 222 -36.55 13.25 51.95
CA LEU A 222 -36.14 14.56 51.47
C LEU A 222 -36.08 14.47 49.96
N THR A 223 -36.88 15.29 49.29
CA THR A 223 -37.00 15.29 47.82
C THR A 223 -36.57 16.64 47.29
N ILE A 224 -35.62 16.64 46.36
CA ILE A 224 -35.22 17.85 45.64
C ILE A 224 -35.82 17.86 44.24
N ASP A 225 -35.95 19.03 43.65
CA ASP A 225 -36.34 19.19 42.26
C ASP A 225 -35.44 20.23 41.60
N VAL A 226 -34.95 19.93 40.40
CA VAL A 226 -34.21 20.88 39.58
C VAL A 226 -35.07 21.14 38.36
N LYS A 227 -35.25 22.41 38.04
CA LYS A 227 -36.15 22.85 36.97
C LYS A 227 -35.43 23.78 36.01
N GLU A 228 -35.74 23.68 34.73
CA GLU A 228 -35.39 24.65 33.70
C GLU A 228 -36.66 25.40 33.27
N GLY A 229 -36.64 26.73 33.34
CA GLY A 229 -37.81 27.55 32.96
C GLY A 229 -39.08 27.20 33.76
N GLY A 230 -38.92 26.68 34.98
CA GLY A 230 -40.02 26.25 35.86
C GLY A 230 -40.51 24.80 35.63
N VAL A 231 -39.96 24.07 34.66
CA VAL A 231 -40.33 22.66 34.37
C VAL A 231 -39.30 21.71 34.97
N SER A 232 -39.75 20.65 35.66
CA SER A 232 -38.86 19.66 36.27
C SER A 232 -38.07 18.89 35.21
N LEU A 233 -36.78 18.68 35.49
CA LEU A 233 -35.93 17.84 34.65
C LEU A 233 -36.21 16.34 34.83
N PHE A 234 -37.09 15.94 35.77
CA PHE A 234 -37.28 14.55 36.18
C PHE A 234 -38.72 14.04 36.02
N SER A 235 -38.86 12.76 35.68
CA SER A 235 -40.09 11.99 35.92
C SER A 235 -40.12 11.41 37.33
N THR A 236 -38.97 10.98 37.86
CA THR A 236 -38.77 10.58 39.25
C THR A 236 -37.70 11.46 39.87
N LYS A 237 -38.11 12.29 40.84
CA LYS A 237 -37.23 13.27 41.48
C LYS A 237 -36.18 12.60 42.37
N PRO A 238 -34.98 13.19 42.52
CA PRO A 238 -33.97 12.68 43.45
C PRO A 238 -34.45 12.77 44.90
N THR A 239 -34.32 11.65 45.61
CA THR A 239 -34.61 11.55 47.05
C THR A 239 -33.37 11.20 47.84
N PHE A 240 -33.37 11.56 49.12
CA PHE A 240 -32.45 11.00 50.11
C PHE A 240 -33.24 10.04 50.99
N ASP A 241 -32.76 8.81 51.08
CA ASP A 241 -33.29 7.85 52.06
C ASP A 241 -32.93 8.31 53.47
N ASN A 242 -33.78 7.99 54.45
CA ASN A 242 -33.56 8.41 55.83
C ASN A 242 -32.23 7.84 56.36
N ALA A 243 -31.50 8.68 57.10
CA ALA A 243 -30.12 8.45 57.55
C ALA A 243 -29.04 8.41 56.45
N GLU A 244 -29.37 8.69 55.18
CA GLU A 244 -28.42 8.71 54.08
C GLU A 244 -28.07 10.11 53.58
N LYS A 245 -26.84 10.28 53.09
CA LYS A 245 -26.27 11.57 52.69
C LYS A 245 -26.21 11.81 51.19
N SER A 246 -26.62 10.86 50.37
CA SER A 246 -26.49 10.94 48.91
C SER A 246 -27.78 10.52 48.23
N THR A 247 -28.12 11.17 47.13
CA THR A 247 -29.22 10.71 46.27
C THR A 247 -28.84 9.48 45.44
N THR A 248 -27.55 9.11 45.40
CA THR A 248 -27.07 7.96 44.60
C THR A 248 -27.37 6.61 45.25
N THR A 249 -27.73 6.61 46.53
CA THR A 249 -28.03 5.40 47.31
C THR A 249 -29.54 5.17 47.46
N ALA A 250 -30.36 6.10 46.94
CA ALA A 250 -31.82 6.01 47.00
C ALA A 250 -32.34 4.70 46.39
N LEU A 251 -33.24 4.02 47.11
CA LEU A 251 -33.85 2.78 46.66
C LEU A 251 -34.63 2.93 45.35
N ALA A 252 -35.28 4.08 45.16
CA ALA A 252 -35.91 4.47 43.90
C ALA A 252 -35.02 5.49 43.17
N PRO A 253 -34.28 5.09 42.12
CA PRO A 253 -33.37 5.98 41.44
C PRO A 253 -34.11 7.11 40.71
N ALA A 254 -33.55 8.32 40.79
CA ALA A 254 -34.05 9.45 40.01
C ALA A 254 -34.04 9.12 38.50
N GLN A 255 -35.07 9.58 37.79
CA GLN A 255 -35.22 9.39 36.34
C GLN A 255 -35.35 10.75 35.69
N MET A 256 -34.42 11.09 34.81
CA MET A 256 -34.44 12.34 34.04
C MET A 256 -35.45 12.22 32.88
N THR A 257 -36.20 13.28 32.61
CA THR A 257 -37.00 13.45 31.40
C THR A 257 -36.36 14.44 30.45
N ASP A 258 -35.74 15.49 30.99
CA ASP A 258 -34.94 16.43 30.22
C ASP A 258 -33.47 16.21 30.52
N THR A 259 -32.68 15.96 29.49
CA THR A 259 -31.23 15.71 29.58
C THR A 259 -30.44 16.79 28.86
N THR A 260 -31.09 17.90 28.54
CA THR A 260 -30.48 19.07 27.93
C THR A 260 -30.77 20.29 28.78
N LEU A 261 -29.82 21.21 28.84
CA LEU A 261 -30.01 22.53 29.44
C LEU A 261 -29.51 23.55 28.42
N ALA A 262 -30.35 24.54 28.11
CA ALA A 262 -29.98 25.58 27.15
C ALA A 262 -28.99 26.59 27.76
N ASP A 263 -28.23 27.24 26.89
CA ASP A 263 -27.39 28.37 27.29
C ASP A 263 -28.26 29.50 27.86
N ASP A 264 -27.80 30.13 28.93
CA ASP A 264 -28.51 31.16 29.68
C ASP A 264 -29.93 30.76 30.15
N ALA A 265 -30.24 29.45 30.22
CA ALA A 265 -31.52 29.02 30.79
C ALA A 265 -31.58 29.32 32.30
N GLU A 266 -32.75 29.72 32.79
CA GLU A 266 -32.97 29.87 34.24
C GLU A 266 -33.18 28.50 34.89
N ILE A 267 -32.32 28.21 35.86
CA ILE A 267 -32.37 26.99 36.66
C ILE A 267 -32.80 27.33 38.08
N THR A 268 -33.80 26.62 38.59
CA THR A 268 -34.20 26.69 39.99
C THR A 268 -34.02 25.34 40.67
N ILE A 269 -33.50 25.36 41.89
CA ILE A 269 -33.40 24.19 42.76
C ILE A 269 -34.39 24.35 43.91
N ASP A 270 -35.31 23.40 44.01
CA ASP A 270 -36.36 23.35 45.02
C ASP A 270 -36.08 22.23 46.03
N ILE A 271 -36.54 22.42 47.26
CA ILE A 271 -36.74 21.33 48.23
C ILE A 271 -38.24 21.05 48.22
N SER A 272 -38.66 20.03 47.46
CA SER A 272 -40.08 19.68 47.27
C SER A 272 -40.69 19.04 48.51
N GLN A 273 -39.88 18.32 49.31
CA GLN A 273 -40.32 17.67 50.54
C GLN A 273 -39.16 17.61 51.54
N ILE A 274 -39.48 17.80 52.81
CA ILE A 274 -38.58 17.56 53.94
C ILE A 274 -39.29 16.62 54.93
N GLY A 275 -38.55 15.71 55.55
CA GLY A 275 -39.08 14.79 56.57
C GLY A 275 -39.11 15.45 57.95
N ASP A 276 -38.27 14.98 58.86
CA ASP A 276 -38.19 15.50 60.24
C ASP A 276 -37.51 16.88 60.38
N GLY A 277 -37.08 17.49 59.27
CA GLY A 277 -36.47 18.82 59.26
C GLY A 277 -35.05 18.87 59.84
N THR A 278 -34.40 17.74 60.10
CA THR A 278 -33.05 17.72 60.69
C THR A 278 -31.91 17.75 59.67
N ALA A 279 -32.21 17.57 58.39
CA ALA A 279 -31.21 17.59 57.32
C ALA A 279 -30.55 18.96 57.15
N LYS A 280 -29.27 18.99 56.76
CA LYS A 280 -28.43 20.21 56.65
C LYS A 280 -27.41 20.10 55.52
N GLY A 281 -26.95 21.23 55.00
CA GLY A 281 -25.80 21.28 54.09
C GLY A 281 -26.07 20.67 52.72
N LEU A 282 -27.19 21.03 52.07
CA LEU A 282 -27.53 20.53 50.73
C LEU A 282 -26.58 21.10 49.67
N LYS A 283 -25.96 20.23 48.88
CA LYS A 283 -25.31 20.57 47.62
C LYS A 283 -25.91 19.76 46.49
N VAL A 284 -26.12 20.41 45.36
CA VAL A 284 -26.57 19.78 44.12
C VAL A 284 -25.43 19.85 43.10
N TYR A 285 -25.23 18.77 42.36
CA TYR A 285 -24.23 18.66 41.31
C TYR A 285 -24.98 18.37 40.02
N ILE A 286 -24.92 19.31 39.08
CA ILE A 286 -25.40 19.11 37.72
C ILE A 286 -24.20 18.67 36.89
N LEU A 287 -24.31 17.50 36.30
CA LEU A 287 -23.27 16.84 35.52
C LEU A 287 -23.76 16.71 34.09
N GLY A 288 -22.90 16.93 33.11
CA GLY A 288 -23.25 16.74 31.70
C GLY A 288 -22.11 17.15 30.78
N ASN A 289 -22.36 17.11 29.48
CA ASN A 289 -21.38 17.46 28.47
C ASN A 289 -21.65 18.89 27.99
N LYS A 290 -20.59 19.70 27.93
CA LYS A 290 -20.64 21.03 27.31
C LYS A 290 -20.67 20.91 25.78
#